data_AF-A0A7V4HGM5-F1
#
_entry.id   AF-A0A7V4HGM5-F1
#
_cell.length_a   1.000
_cell.length_b   1.000
_cell.length_c   1.000
_cell.angle_alpha   90.00
_cell.angle_beta   90.00
_cell.angle_gamma   90.00
#
_symmetry.space_group_name_H-M   'P 1'
#
loop_
_entity.id
_entity.type
_entity.pdbx_description
1 polymer ?
#
loop_
_entity_poly.entity_id
_entity_poly.type
_entity_poly.pdbx_seq_one_letter_code
_entity_poly.pdbx_strand_id
1 'polypeptide(L)'
;MRYAIVSDIHANLHAWNATLLDIRSDGVDAIVCLGDIIGYGPQPAAVLESAYTNIDRFVLGNHDAALCGKLDPDGFNDDARTALDWTRSQLNDDALRFLDTLPLTLDGGIFRCAHSEFGEPGAYHYVIEPEDAAPSWCAVDEPLLFVGHTHDPAIFILGPSGVPRKVGPQDFLLEEGKRFLVSVGSVGQPRDGDARACYCIFDSDRQAVYWRRVPFDLDAYRQSLEKAGLPSGPSAFLRYDPRTDIPPLRELLNFSPPMDESGGVRNAVLVADITDLRKRVARWRTIAAAVCIGSLVAASAAGIAMYRHANRTLVMDGIESSDPASPAQPDVNLLVWPPSRTDFDSAPRGWKICLGDRRSQRMAFEDSGGEATWRISSSTDRDDIRLVSRRIAACAGEKYCVEGLFRKEDDFSGNVALAVCVARGPGENPLEQFIVKEPVLPRREGWLAARQTFIVPARATAIWCEIRGRFAGTTLVRGLSLVRQDARP
;
A
#
# COMPACT_ATOMS: atom_id res chain seq x y z
N MET A 1 -27.08 -49.76 -15.87
CA MET A 1 -27.95 -48.69 -15.31
C MET A 1 -27.78 -48.61 -13.79
N ARG A 2 -27.99 -47.42 -13.21
CA ARG A 2 -27.92 -47.15 -11.77
C ARG A 2 -29.27 -46.71 -11.21
N TYR A 3 -29.72 -47.36 -10.16
CA TYR A 3 -30.97 -47.05 -9.47
C TYR A 3 -30.68 -46.53 -8.06
N ALA A 4 -31.29 -45.42 -7.67
CA ALA A 4 -31.36 -45.02 -6.27
C ALA A 4 -32.61 -45.65 -5.66
N ILE A 5 -32.42 -46.49 -4.65
CA ILE A 5 -33.49 -47.15 -3.91
C ILE A 5 -33.64 -46.44 -2.57
N VAL A 6 -34.74 -45.71 -2.41
CA VAL A 6 -35.07 -44.91 -1.22
C VAL A 6 -36.31 -45.48 -0.53
N SER A 7 -36.43 -45.32 0.78
CA SER A 7 -37.62 -45.72 1.54
C SER A 7 -37.86 -44.78 2.71
N ASP A 8 -39.08 -44.79 3.24
CA ASP A 8 -39.40 -44.23 4.55
C ASP A 8 -38.99 -42.75 4.63
N ILE A 9 -39.43 -41.96 3.64
CA ILE A 9 -39.18 -40.51 3.55
C ILE A 9 -39.95 -39.78 4.65
N HIS A 10 -41.10 -40.31 5.08
CA HIS A 10 -41.87 -39.88 6.25
C HIS A 10 -42.03 -38.36 6.34
N ALA A 11 -42.45 -37.73 5.24
CA ALA A 11 -42.72 -36.30 5.17
C ALA A 11 -41.56 -35.39 5.67
N ASN A 12 -40.32 -35.91 5.67
CA ASN A 12 -39.12 -35.19 6.08
C ASN A 12 -38.49 -34.50 4.87
N LEU A 13 -38.96 -33.28 4.57
CA LEU A 13 -38.50 -32.54 3.40
C LEU A 13 -36.99 -32.22 3.45
N HIS A 14 -36.43 -31.98 4.63
CA HIS A 14 -35.01 -31.64 4.79
C HIS A 14 -34.13 -32.83 4.43
N ALA A 15 -34.48 -34.02 4.91
CA ALA A 15 -33.79 -35.26 4.55
C ALA A 15 -33.98 -35.61 3.07
N TRP A 16 -35.21 -35.47 2.54
CA TRP A 16 -35.50 -35.72 1.13
C TRP A 16 -34.70 -34.80 0.20
N ASN A 17 -34.67 -33.50 0.47
CA ASN A 17 -33.92 -32.54 -0.35
C ASN A 17 -32.42 -32.84 -0.34
N ALA A 18 -31.85 -33.15 0.82
CA ALA A 18 -30.43 -33.52 0.92
C ALA A 18 -30.14 -34.82 0.15
N THR A 19 -31.01 -35.83 0.29
CA THR A 19 -30.90 -37.11 -0.41
C THR A 19 -31.01 -36.94 -1.93
N LEU A 20 -31.97 -36.15 -2.41
CA LEU A 20 -32.13 -35.86 -3.82
C LEU A 20 -30.91 -35.15 -4.43
N LEU A 21 -30.28 -34.25 -3.67
CA LEU A 21 -29.03 -33.61 -4.07
C LEU A 21 -27.87 -34.62 -4.17
N ASP A 22 -27.75 -35.53 -3.19
CA ASP A 22 -26.74 -36.61 -3.22
C ASP A 22 -26.97 -37.54 -4.43
N ILE A 23 -28.21 -37.99 -4.66
CA ILE A 23 -28.59 -38.85 -5.80
C ILE A 23 -28.23 -38.20 -7.13
N ARG A 24 -28.59 -36.91 -7.32
CA ARG A 24 -28.29 -36.17 -8.55
C ARG A 24 -26.79 -36.01 -8.77
N SER A 25 -25.99 -35.96 -7.71
CA SER A 25 -24.53 -35.85 -7.83
C SER A 25 -23.86 -37.15 -8.28
N ASP A 26 -24.50 -38.31 -8.08
CA ASP A 26 -23.91 -39.64 -8.35
C ASP A 26 -24.28 -40.23 -9.74
N GLY A 27 -25.01 -39.46 -10.56
CA GLY A 27 -25.36 -39.86 -11.94
C GLY A 27 -26.28 -41.08 -12.00
N VAL A 28 -27.23 -41.18 -11.07
CA VAL A 28 -28.27 -42.21 -11.05
C VAL A 28 -29.23 -42.04 -12.24
N ASP A 29 -29.62 -43.15 -12.86
CA ASP A 29 -30.51 -43.17 -14.04
C ASP A 29 -31.99 -43.14 -13.66
N ALA A 30 -32.37 -43.75 -12.52
CA ALA A 30 -33.74 -43.78 -12.03
C ALA A 30 -33.82 -43.88 -10.49
N ILE A 31 -34.88 -43.30 -9.90
CA ILE A 31 -35.16 -43.36 -8.46
C ILE A 31 -36.39 -44.24 -8.22
N VAL A 32 -36.26 -45.21 -7.32
CA VAL A 32 -37.34 -46.09 -6.86
C VAL A 32 -37.58 -45.84 -5.39
N CYS A 33 -38.82 -45.49 -5.03
CA CYS A 33 -39.25 -45.33 -3.65
C CYS A 33 -40.02 -46.55 -3.18
N LEU A 34 -39.60 -47.12 -2.04
CA LEU A 34 -40.21 -48.30 -1.45
C LEU A 34 -41.41 -48.00 -0.54
N GLY A 35 -41.93 -46.77 -0.55
CA GLY A 35 -43.10 -46.36 0.22
C GLY A 35 -42.75 -45.59 1.50
N ASP A 36 -43.81 -45.27 2.24
CA ASP A 36 -43.82 -44.37 3.38
C ASP A 36 -43.24 -43.02 3.00
N ILE A 37 -43.84 -42.44 1.96
CA ILE A 37 -43.51 -41.09 1.48
C ILE A 37 -43.97 -40.06 2.51
N ILE A 38 -45.13 -40.33 3.13
CA ILE A 38 -45.73 -39.53 4.18
C ILE A 38 -45.75 -40.29 5.52
N GLY A 39 -46.25 -39.64 6.57
CA GLY A 39 -46.22 -40.17 7.93
C GLY A 39 -45.13 -39.50 8.76
N TYR A 40 -45.38 -39.33 10.06
CA TYR A 40 -44.50 -38.73 11.08
C TYR A 40 -43.98 -37.29 10.85
N GLY A 41 -43.37 -36.98 9.72
CA GLY A 41 -42.69 -35.70 9.48
C GLY A 41 -43.63 -34.53 9.17
N PRO A 42 -43.12 -33.30 9.28
CA PRO A 42 -43.95 -32.09 9.31
C PRO A 42 -44.26 -31.48 7.94
N GLN A 43 -43.85 -32.09 6.82
CA GLN A 43 -43.96 -31.46 5.50
C GLN A 43 -44.50 -32.39 4.39
N PRO A 44 -45.65 -33.05 4.60
CA PRO A 44 -46.15 -34.08 3.70
C PRO A 44 -46.49 -33.56 2.29
N ALA A 45 -47.11 -32.39 2.18
CA ALA A 45 -47.47 -31.81 0.88
C ALA A 45 -46.24 -31.49 0.02
N ALA A 46 -45.24 -30.84 0.60
CA ALA A 46 -44.01 -30.48 -0.09
C ALA A 46 -43.16 -31.70 -0.46
N VAL A 47 -43.13 -32.73 0.41
CA VAL A 47 -42.47 -33.99 0.09
C VAL A 47 -43.19 -34.70 -1.05
N LEU A 48 -44.53 -34.80 -1.04
CA LEU A 48 -45.27 -35.45 -2.12
C LEU A 48 -45.10 -34.74 -3.46
N GLU A 49 -45.16 -33.40 -3.48
CA GLU A 49 -44.92 -32.62 -4.70
C GLU A 49 -43.53 -32.88 -5.28
N SER A 50 -42.50 -32.83 -4.42
CA SER A 50 -41.13 -33.10 -4.82
C SER A 50 -40.92 -34.55 -5.25
N ALA A 51 -41.45 -35.50 -4.48
CA ALA A 51 -41.39 -36.93 -4.76
C ALA A 51 -42.02 -37.25 -6.12
N TYR A 52 -43.25 -36.80 -6.36
CA TYR A 52 -43.97 -36.99 -7.62
C TYR A 52 -43.21 -36.44 -8.84
N THR A 53 -42.48 -35.34 -8.65
CA THR A 53 -41.69 -34.72 -9.73
C THR A 53 -40.40 -35.46 -10.04
N ASN A 54 -39.79 -36.13 -9.05
CA ASN A 54 -38.40 -36.60 -9.13
C ASN A 54 -38.22 -38.11 -9.05
N ILE A 55 -39.22 -38.85 -8.56
CA ILE A 55 -39.13 -40.30 -8.39
C ILE A 55 -39.83 -40.99 -9.57
N ASP A 56 -39.14 -41.94 -10.19
CA ASP A 56 -39.62 -42.63 -11.38
C ASP A 56 -40.64 -43.73 -11.07
N ARG A 57 -40.46 -44.41 -9.92
CA ARG A 57 -41.28 -45.57 -9.52
C ARG A 57 -41.52 -45.57 -8.02
N PHE A 58 -42.71 -46.02 -7.63
CA PHE A 58 -43.17 -46.02 -6.25
C PHE A 58 -43.77 -47.37 -5.86
N VAL A 59 -43.55 -47.76 -4.62
CA VAL A 59 -44.26 -48.83 -3.91
C VAL A 59 -45.11 -48.19 -2.82
N LEU A 60 -46.26 -48.79 -2.52
CA LEU A 60 -47.15 -48.34 -1.46
C LEU A 60 -46.63 -48.76 -0.07
N GLY A 61 -46.31 -47.78 0.79
CA GLY A 61 -46.00 -48.03 2.19
C GLY A 61 -47.23 -48.18 3.09
N ASN A 62 -47.05 -48.59 4.33
CA ASN A 62 -48.18 -48.78 5.25
C ASN A 62 -48.78 -47.45 5.71
N HIS A 63 -47.97 -46.40 5.92
CA HIS A 63 -48.50 -45.08 6.23
C HIS A 63 -49.26 -44.48 5.04
N ASP A 64 -48.73 -44.69 3.84
CA ASP A 64 -49.40 -44.28 2.60
C ASP A 64 -50.74 -45.02 2.43
N ALA A 65 -50.76 -46.33 2.68
CA ALA A 65 -51.94 -47.18 2.62
C ALA A 65 -53.01 -46.80 3.65
N ALA A 66 -52.59 -46.48 4.87
CA ALA A 66 -53.49 -46.02 5.92
C ALA A 66 -54.14 -44.68 5.52
N LEU A 67 -53.37 -43.76 4.95
CA LEU A 67 -53.86 -42.46 4.52
C LEU A 67 -54.89 -42.54 3.37
N CYS A 68 -54.71 -43.46 2.42
CA CYS A 68 -55.65 -43.67 1.32
C CYS A 68 -56.78 -44.68 1.63
N GLY A 69 -56.85 -45.18 2.87
CA GLY A 69 -57.94 -46.04 3.35
C GLY A 69 -57.83 -47.52 2.93
N LYS A 70 -56.64 -47.96 2.51
CA LYS A 70 -56.35 -49.37 2.20
C LYS A 70 -55.88 -50.18 3.41
N LEU A 71 -55.49 -49.52 4.48
CA LEU A 71 -55.07 -50.13 5.74
C LEU A 71 -55.77 -49.44 6.91
N ASP A 72 -56.21 -50.23 7.88
CA ASP A 72 -56.85 -49.71 9.08
C ASP A 72 -55.79 -49.12 10.04
N PRO A 73 -55.89 -47.83 10.43
CA PRO A 73 -54.95 -47.21 11.36
C PRO A 73 -55.06 -47.72 12.81
N ASP A 74 -56.03 -48.58 13.15
CA ASP A 74 -56.18 -49.15 14.50
C ASP A 74 -54.96 -49.99 14.93
N GLY A 75 -54.21 -50.57 13.98
CA GLY A 75 -52.98 -51.30 14.25
C GLY A 75 -51.75 -50.43 14.57
N PHE A 76 -51.84 -49.11 14.39
CA PHE A 76 -50.72 -48.19 14.60
C PHE A 76 -50.59 -47.81 16.08
N ASN A 77 -49.47 -47.19 16.47
CA ASN A 77 -49.37 -46.57 17.79
C ASN A 77 -50.03 -45.17 17.81
N ASP A 78 -50.28 -44.63 18.99
CA ASP A 78 -51.01 -43.35 19.14
C ASP A 78 -50.30 -42.16 18.49
N ASP A 79 -48.96 -42.13 18.56
CA ASP A 79 -48.17 -41.09 17.92
C ASP A 79 -48.28 -41.15 16.39
N ALA A 80 -48.26 -42.37 15.82
CA ALA A 80 -48.40 -42.60 14.39
C ALA A 80 -49.81 -42.25 13.89
N ARG A 81 -50.86 -42.61 14.65
CA ARG A 81 -52.24 -42.18 14.36
C ARG A 81 -52.37 -40.67 14.36
N THR A 82 -51.87 -40.01 15.41
CA THR A 82 -51.89 -38.55 15.52
C THR A 82 -51.20 -37.89 14.34
N ALA A 83 -50.03 -38.40 13.94
CA ALA A 83 -49.30 -37.88 12.79
C ALA A 83 -50.03 -38.14 11.45
N LEU A 84 -50.71 -39.29 11.29
CA LEU A 84 -51.50 -39.60 10.11
C LEU A 84 -52.74 -38.71 10.00
N ASP A 85 -53.49 -38.50 11.08
CA ASP A 85 -54.64 -37.60 11.13
C ASP A 85 -54.24 -36.17 10.78
N TRP A 86 -53.14 -35.70 11.37
CA TRP A 86 -52.57 -34.40 11.04
C TRP A 86 -52.15 -34.35 9.57
N THR A 87 -51.44 -35.37 9.07
CA THR A 87 -50.99 -35.46 7.67
C THR A 87 -52.17 -35.39 6.70
N ARG A 88 -53.29 -36.07 7.01
CA ARG A 88 -54.50 -36.02 6.19
C ARG A 88 -55.05 -34.61 6.05
N SER A 89 -55.00 -33.81 7.12
CA SER A 89 -55.45 -32.41 7.09
C SER A 89 -54.57 -31.49 6.22
N GLN A 90 -53.34 -31.90 5.92
CA GLN A 90 -52.39 -31.12 5.12
C GLN A 90 -52.43 -31.45 3.63
N LEU A 91 -53.22 -32.45 3.21
CA LEU A 91 -53.21 -32.99 1.86
C LEU A 91 -54.58 -32.88 1.19
N ASN A 92 -54.56 -32.62 -0.12
CA ASN A 92 -55.76 -32.60 -0.95
C ASN A 92 -56.13 -34.02 -1.44
N ASP A 93 -57.25 -34.13 -2.14
CA ASP A 93 -57.72 -35.43 -2.64
C ASP A 93 -56.90 -35.96 -3.83
N ASP A 94 -56.16 -35.10 -4.54
CA ASP A 94 -55.24 -35.56 -5.59
C ASP A 94 -54.09 -36.38 -5.01
N ALA A 95 -53.53 -35.96 -3.87
CA ALA A 95 -52.52 -36.71 -3.15
C ALA A 95 -53.03 -38.11 -2.77
N LEU A 96 -54.25 -38.21 -2.26
CA LEU A 96 -54.84 -39.51 -1.93
C LEU A 96 -55.05 -40.40 -3.15
N ARG A 97 -55.58 -39.84 -4.24
CA ARG A 97 -55.76 -40.59 -5.49
C ARG A 97 -54.43 -41.10 -6.02
N PHE A 98 -53.37 -40.31 -5.92
CA PHE A 98 -52.04 -40.74 -6.30
C PHE A 98 -51.58 -41.94 -5.45
N LEU A 99 -51.66 -41.84 -4.12
CA LEU A 99 -51.27 -42.94 -3.22
C LEU A 99 -52.11 -44.20 -3.45
N ASP A 100 -53.41 -44.05 -3.74
CA ASP A 100 -54.31 -45.16 -4.06
C ASP A 100 -53.91 -45.91 -5.35
N THR A 101 -53.13 -45.31 -6.25
CA THR A 101 -52.66 -45.99 -7.47
C THR A 101 -51.38 -46.81 -7.27
N LEU A 102 -50.70 -46.67 -6.13
CA LEU A 102 -49.39 -47.28 -5.94
C LEU A 102 -49.49 -48.81 -5.76
N PRO A 103 -48.59 -49.59 -6.41
CA PRO A 103 -48.55 -51.03 -6.27
C PRO A 103 -47.87 -51.46 -4.96
N LEU A 104 -48.19 -52.66 -4.47
CA LEU A 104 -47.54 -53.26 -3.31
C LEU A 104 -46.13 -53.77 -3.61
N THR A 105 -45.83 -54.12 -4.87
CA THR A 105 -44.53 -54.62 -5.30
C THR A 105 -44.19 -54.10 -6.70
N LEU A 106 -42.89 -54.04 -7.01
CA LEU A 106 -42.36 -53.67 -8.33
C LEU A 106 -41.37 -54.70 -8.87
N ASP A 107 -41.40 -54.85 -10.19
CA ASP A 107 -40.49 -55.68 -10.98
C ASP A 107 -39.38 -54.84 -11.61
N GLY A 108 -38.13 -55.11 -11.24
CA GLY A 108 -36.93 -54.53 -11.85
C GLY A 108 -36.17 -55.50 -12.78
N GLY A 109 -36.76 -56.65 -13.10
CA GLY A 109 -36.16 -57.73 -13.88
C GLY A 109 -35.25 -58.62 -13.04
N ILE A 110 -34.06 -58.12 -12.68
CA ILE A 110 -33.10 -58.87 -11.84
C ILE A 110 -33.26 -58.57 -10.34
N PHE A 111 -34.15 -57.65 -10.00
CA PHE A 111 -34.47 -57.29 -8.63
C PHE A 111 -35.96 -57.06 -8.44
N ARG A 112 -36.42 -57.16 -7.19
CA ARG A 112 -37.79 -56.82 -6.78
C ARG A 112 -37.77 -55.76 -5.69
N CYS A 113 -38.84 -54.98 -5.61
CA CYS A 113 -39.02 -53.94 -4.60
C CYS A 113 -40.38 -54.12 -3.92
N ALA A 114 -40.41 -54.06 -2.59
CA ALA A 114 -41.60 -54.03 -1.76
C ALA A 114 -41.37 -53.05 -0.61
N HIS A 115 -42.42 -52.62 0.08
CA HIS A 115 -42.24 -51.81 1.28
C HIS A 115 -41.68 -52.64 2.44
N SER A 116 -42.25 -53.83 2.69
CA SER A 116 -41.90 -54.64 3.85
C SER A 116 -41.32 -56.01 3.48
N GLU A 117 -42.05 -56.81 2.70
CA GLU A 117 -41.74 -58.20 2.36
C GLU A 117 -42.50 -58.65 1.10
N PHE A 118 -42.25 -59.87 0.60
CA PHE A 118 -42.84 -60.38 -0.65
C PHE A 118 -43.82 -61.55 -0.46
N GLY A 119 -43.87 -62.19 0.71
CA GLY A 119 -44.80 -63.28 1.00
C GLY A 119 -46.24 -62.80 1.09
N GLU A 120 -46.47 -61.81 1.96
CA GLU A 120 -47.76 -61.14 2.12
C GLU A 120 -47.56 -59.61 2.15
N PRO A 121 -47.26 -58.96 1.00
CA PRO A 121 -46.79 -57.58 0.97
C PRO A 121 -47.81 -56.55 1.52
N GLY A 122 -49.11 -56.90 1.55
CA GLY A 122 -50.16 -56.04 2.13
C GLY A 122 -50.32 -56.15 3.66
N ALA A 123 -49.66 -57.12 4.30
CA ALA A 123 -49.67 -57.29 5.75
C ALA A 123 -48.59 -56.44 6.45
N TYR A 124 -47.62 -55.92 5.70
CA TYR A 124 -46.58 -55.02 6.21
C TYR A 124 -45.75 -55.62 7.36
N HIS A 125 -45.43 -56.92 7.30
CA HIS A 125 -44.60 -57.58 8.31
C HIS A 125 -43.16 -57.03 8.29
N TYR A 126 -42.58 -56.81 9.48
CA TYR A 126 -41.17 -56.42 9.61
C TYR A 126 -40.24 -57.59 9.30
N VAL A 127 -39.17 -57.33 8.55
CA VAL A 127 -38.06 -58.28 8.32
C VAL A 127 -36.86 -57.86 9.16
N ILE A 128 -36.71 -58.45 10.35
CA ILE A 128 -35.68 -58.05 11.33
C ILE A 128 -34.64 -59.14 11.50
N GLU A 129 -35.08 -60.39 11.66
CA GLU A 129 -34.26 -61.57 11.84
C GLU A 129 -34.11 -62.36 10.53
N PRO A 130 -33.06 -63.19 10.39
CA PRO A 130 -32.84 -63.97 9.17
C PRO A 130 -34.03 -64.82 8.72
N GLU A 131 -34.80 -65.34 9.67
CA GLU A 131 -35.97 -66.19 9.41
C GLU A 131 -37.13 -65.42 8.78
N ASP A 132 -37.26 -64.12 9.09
CA ASP A 132 -38.31 -63.25 8.57
C ASP A 132 -38.18 -63.03 7.04
N ALA A 133 -36.98 -63.22 6.48
CA ALA A 133 -36.74 -63.10 5.04
C ALA A 133 -37.18 -64.35 4.25
N ALA A 134 -37.42 -65.48 4.92
CA ALA A 134 -37.76 -66.75 4.26
C ALA A 134 -39.05 -66.70 3.41
N PRO A 135 -40.18 -66.13 3.89
CA PRO A 135 -41.39 -65.99 3.08
C PRO A 135 -41.14 -65.22 1.78
N SER A 136 -40.30 -64.18 1.84
CA SER A 136 -39.94 -63.38 0.67
C SER A 136 -39.19 -64.19 -0.38
N TRP A 137 -38.19 -65.00 0.01
CA TRP A 137 -37.49 -65.87 -0.93
C TRP A 137 -38.36 -67.01 -1.49
N CYS A 138 -39.39 -67.45 -0.77
CA CYS A 138 -40.34 -68.43 -1.29
C CYS A 138 -41.32 -67.83 -2.30
N ALA A 139 -41.61 -66.53 -2.20
CA ALA A 139 -42.63 -65.86 -3.00
C ALA A 139 -42.13 -65.43 -4.38
N VAL A 140 -40.85 -65.11 -4.50
CA VAL A 140 -40.23 -64.58 -5.73
C VAL A 140 -38.88 -65.25 -5.97
N ASP A 141 -38.42 -65.32 -7.22
CA ASP A 141 -37.19 -66.05 -7.60
C ASP A 141 -35.97 -65.14 -7.79
N GLU A 142 -36.16 -63.82 -7.82
CA GLU A 142 -35.07 -62.88 -8.12
C GLU A 142 -33.94 -62.96 -7.10
N PRO A 143 -32.68 -62.75 -7.55
CA PRO A 143 -31.51 -62.83 -6.70
C PRO A 143 -31.38 -61.64 -5.74
N LEU A 144 -32.06 -60.52 -6.01
CA LEU A 144 -31.96 -59.29 -5.21
C LEU A 144 -33.34 -58.72 -4.90
N LEU A 145 -33.64 -58.58 -3.62
CA LEU A 145 -34.89 -58.05 -3.11
C LEU A 145 -34.59 -56.79 -2.31
N PHE A 146 -35.33 -55.71 -2.52
CA PHE A 146 -35.22 -54.48 -1.74
C PHE A 146 -36.50 -54.25 -0.92
N VAL A 147 -36.31 -53.95 0.36
CA VAL A 147 -37.37 -53.62 1.31
C VAL A 147 -36.98 -52.42 2.17
N GLY A 148 -37.95 -51.79 2.81
CA GLY A 148 -37.79 -50.73 3.80
C GLY A 148 -38.49 -51.09 5.10
N HIS A 149 -39.34 -50.20 5.60
CA HIS A 149 -40.28 -50.37 6.72
C HIS A 149 -39.64 -50.49 8.12
N THR A 150 -38.53 -51.24 8.27
CA THR A 150 -37.81 -51.36 9.56
C THR A 150 -37.08 -50.07 9.95
N HIS A 151 -36.74 -49.26 8.95
CA HIS A 151 -35.84 -48.10 9.04
C HIS A 151 -34.42 -48.44 9.52
N ASP A 152 -34.08 -49.72 9.56
CA ASP A 152 -32.77 -50.25 9.96
C ASP A 152 -32.12 -50.92 8.73
N PRO A 153 -31.02 -50.38 8.21
CA PRO A 153 -30.39 -50.94 7.02
C PRO A 153 -29.65 -52.23 7.34
N ALA A 154 -29.92 -53.28 6.57
CA ALA A 154 -29.39 -54.61 6.80
C ALA A 154 -29.36 -55.43 5.51
N ILE A 155 -28.59 -56.52 5.53
CA ILE A 155 -28.52 -57.48 4.43
C ILE A 155 -28.85 -58.86 4.97
N PHE A 156 -29.83 -59.50 4.33
CA PHE A 156 -30.18 -60.88 4.56
C PHE A 156 -29.72 -61.71 3.37
N ILE A 157 -29.02 -62.81 3.63
CA ILE A 157 -28.35 -63.61 2.60
C ILE A 157 -28.80 -65.06 2.72
N LEU A 158 -29.28 -65.61 1.61
CA LEU A 158 -29.55 -67.04 1.45
C LEU A 158 -28.53 -67.62 0.45
N GLY A 159 -27.59 -68.40 0.97
CA GLY A 159 -26.59 -69.10 0.15
C GLY A 159 -26.96 -70.56 -0.15
N PRO A 160 -26.06 -71.32 -0.79
CA PRO A 160 -26.29 -72.72 -1.14
C PRO A 160 -26.59 -73.67 0.04
N SER A 161 -26.23 -73.27 1.26
CA SER A 161 -26.55 -74.04 2.47
C SER A 161 -28.04 -74.00 2.83
N GLY A 162 -28.84 -73.10 2.22
CA GLY A 162 -30.25 -72.92 2.54
C GLY A 162 -30.53 -72.29 3.90
N VAL A 163 -29.49 -71.79 4.59
CA VAL A 163 -29.61 -71.17 5.92
C VAL A 163 -29.50 -69.65 5.78
N PRO A 164 -30.57 -68.89 6.10
CA PRO A 164 -30.52 -67.43 6.12
C PRO A 164 -29.49 -66.87 7.09
N ARG A 165 -28.86 -65.75 6.73
CA ARG A 165 -27.97 -64.99 7.60
C ARG A 165 -28.21 -63.50 7.46
N LYS A 166 -28.16 -62.77 8.58
CA LYS A 166 -28.16 -61.30 8.60
C LYS A 166 -26.73 -60.80 8.76
N VAL A 167 -26.37 -59.78 7.99
CA VAL A 167 -25.14 -58.99 8.16
C VAL A 167 -25.49 -57.51 8.17
N GLY A 168 -24.59 -56.71 8.77
CA GLY A 168 -24.74 -55.26 8.81
C GLY A 168 -24.65 -54.62 7.41
N PRO A 169 -25.07 -53.35 7.29
CA PRO A 169 -25.05 -52.65 6.01
C PRO A 169 -23.61 -52.42 5.55
N GLN A 170 -23.30 -52.88 4.34
CA GLN A 170 -22.00 -52.73 3.72
C GLN A 170 -22.13 -52.86 2.21
N ASP A 171 -21.26 -52.21 1.46
CA ASP A 171 -21.24 -52.32 0.00
C ASP A 171 -20.87 -53.76 -0.40
N PHE A 172 -21.56 -54.30 -1.41
CA PHE A 172 -21.30 -55.66 -1.88
C PHE A 172 -21.61 -55.85 -3.36
N LEU A 173 -21.01 -56.91 -3.92
CA LEU A 173 -21.33 -57.43 -5.24
C LEU A 173 -22.22 -58.65 -5.10
N LEU A 174 -23.21 -58.80 -5.99
CA LEU A 174 -24.03 -60.00 -6.02
C LEU A 174 -23.14 -61.19 -6.39
N GLU A 175 -23.26 -62.26 -5.60
CA GLU A 175 -22.52 -63.50 -5.81
C GLU A 175 -23.44 -64.56 -6.42
N GLU A 176 -22.92 -65.29 -7.40
CA GLU A 176 -23.65 -66.38 -8.06
C GLU A 176 -24.05 -67.47 -7.04
N GLY A 177 -25.30 -67.97 -7.15
CA GLY A 177 -25.84 -68.97 -6.24
C GLY A 177 -26.23 -68.44 -4.85
N LYS A 178 -26.17 -67.12 -4.63
CA LYS A 178 -26.73 -66.47 -3.44
C LYS A 178 -27.91 -65.58 -3.80
N ARG A 179 -28.83 -65.43 -2.85
CA ARG A 179 -29.96 -64.49 -2.92
C ARG A 179 -29.88 -63.51 -1.76
N PHE A 180 -30.22 -62.26 -2.03
CA PHE A 180 -30.06 -61.14 -1.12
C PHE A 180 -31.40 -60.45 -0.92
N LEU A 181 -31.75 -60.17 0.32
CA LEU A 181 -32.81 -59.24 0.68
C LEU A 181 -32.16 -58.08 1.44
N VAL A 182 -32.34 -56.88 0.92
CA VAL A 182 -31.68 -55.66 1.35
C VAL A 182 -32.72 -54.74 1.97
N SER A 183 -32.59 -54.51 3.27
CA SER A 183 -33.28 -53.40 3.93
C SER A 183 -32.48 -52.13 3.66
N VAL A 184 -33.09 -51.17 2.95
CA VAL A 184 -32.38 -49.97 2.46
C VAL A 184 -32.14 -48.91 3.54
N GLY A 185 -32.78 -49.06 4.71
CA GLY A 185 -32.83 -48.05 5.75
C GLY A 185 -33.94 -47.02 5.49
N SER A 186 -33.83 -45.85 6.12
CA SER A 186 -34.83 -44.79 6.00
C SER A 186 -34.19 -43.45 5.65
N VAL A 187 -34.82 -42.73 4.71
CA VAL A 187 -34.45 -41.36 4.37
C VAL A 187 -34.85 -40.40 5.48
N GLY A 188 -36.09 -40.48 5.95
CA GLY A 188 -36.69 -39.45 6.81
C GLY A 188 -36.72 -39.76 8.30
N GLN A 189 -36.62 -41.03 8.69
CA GLN A 189 -36.75 -41.48 10.07
C GLN A 189 -35.85 -42.70 10.37
N PRO A 190 -34.51 -42.60 10.25
CA PRO A 190 -33.61 -43.72 10.55
C PRO A 190 -33.76 -44.23 12.00
N ARG A 191 -33.62 -45.54 12.22
CA ARG A 191 -33.80 -46.18 13.56
C ARG A 191 -32.57 -46.94 14.04
N ASP A 192 -31.44 -46.81 13.35
CA ASP A 192 -30.24 -47.61 13.54
C ASP A 192 -29.14 -46.92 14.37
N GLY A 193 -29.46 -45.79 15.00
CA GLY A 193 -28.50 -45.03 15.80
C GLY A 193 -27.71 -43.97 15.05
N ASP A 194 -28.02 -43.73 13.77
CA ASP A 194 -27.45 -42.66 12.96
C ASP A 194 -28.55 -41.69 12.54
N ALA A 195 -28.36 -40.38 12.76
CA ALA A 195 -29.34 -39.36 12.41
C ALA A 195 -29.36 -39.02 10.90
N ARG A 196 -28.39 -39.49 10.12
CA ARG A 196 -28.29 -39.21 8.68
C ARG A 196 -29.28 -40.04 7.89
N ALA A 197 -29.82 -39.45 6.82
CA ALA A 197 -30.67 -40.15 5.87
C ALA A 197 -29.91 -41.34 5.25
N CYS A 198 -30.60 -42.46 5.06
CA CYS A 198 -30.03 -43.70 4.52
C CYS A 198 -30.77 -44.13 3.25
N TYR A 199 -30.02 -44.53 2.22
CA TYR A 199 -30.56 -45.14 1.02
C TYR A 199 -29.51 -46.01 0.32
N CYS A 200 -29.91 -46.74 -0.71
CA CYS A 200 -29.01 -47.60 -1.50
C CYS A 200 -28.90 -47.14 -2.95
N ILE A 201 -27.75 -47.37 -3.57
CA ILE A 201 -27.57 -47.29 -5.01
C ILE A 201 -27.32 -48.71 -5.53
N PHE A 202 -28.11 -49.13 -6.50
CA PHE A 202 -27.93 -50.39 -7.20
C PHE A 202 -27.39 -50.15 -8.62
N ASP A 203 -26.16 -50.58 -8.87
CA ASP A 203 -25.54 -50.58 -10.19
C ASP A 203 -25.77 -51.96 -10.85
N SER A 204 -26.75 -52.01 -11.75
CA SER A 204 -27.16 -53.25 -12.43
C SER A 204 -26.10 -53.80 -13.38
N ASP A 205 -25.24 -52.95 -13.95
CA ASP A 205 -24.18 -53.40 -14.87
C ASP A 205 -23.05 -54.08 -14.10
N ARG A 206 -22.74 -53.55 -12.90
CA ARG A 206 -21.74 -54.12 -11.99
C ARG A 206 -22.32 -55.18 -11.06
N GLN A 207 -23.63 -55.32 -11.01
CA GLN A 207 -24.38 -56.08 -10.00
C GLN A 207 -23.87 -55.75 -8.59
N ALA A 208 -23.87 -54.46 -8.25
CA ALA A 208 -23.33 -53.95 -6.99
C ALA A 208 -24.36 -53.10 -6.24
N VAL A 209 -24.40 -53.24 -4.91
CA VAL A 209 -25.21 -52.38 -4.03
C VAL A 209 -24.29 -51.55 -3.16
N TYR A 210 -24.55 -50.25 -3.10
CA TYR A 210 -23.79 -49.27 -2.33
C TYR A 210 -24.70 -48.54 -1.34
N TRP A 211 -24.31 -48.48 -0.06
CA TRP A 211 -25.04 -47.71 0.94
C TRP A 211 -24.61 -46.26 0.97
N ARG A 212 -25.57 -45.37 1.20
CA ARG A 212 -25.36 -43.93 1.29
C ARG A 212 -25.91 -43.41 2.61
N ARG A 213 -25.12 -42.54 3.25
CA ARG A 213 -25.52 -41.76 4.43
C ARG A 213 -25.40 -40.29 4.14
N VAL A 214 -26.52 -39.59 4.19
CA VAL A 214 -26.60 -38.19 3.79
C VAL A 214 -26.96 -37.33 5.00
N PRO A 215 -26.06 -36.44 5.45
CA PRO A 215 -26.40 -35.47 6.48
C PRO A 215 -27.41 -34.46 5.94
N PHE A 216 -28.35 -34.05 6.79
CA PHE A 216 -29.34 -33.02 6.48
C PHE A 216 -29.52 -32.07 7.67
N ASP A 217 -30.24 -30.97 7.46
CA ASP A 217 -30.43 -29.95 8.49
C ASP A 217 -31.45 -30.40 9.54
N LEU A 218 -30.92 -30.98 10.63
CA LEU A 218 -31.71 -31.44 11.77
C LEU A 218 -32.37 -30.26 12.53
N ASP A 219 -31.79 -29.06 12.49
CA ASP A 219 -32.37 -27.89 13.18
C ASP A 219 -33.56 -27.33 12.42
N ALA A 220 -33.46 -27.26 11.09
CA ALA A 220 -34.60 -26.92 10.24
C ALA A 220 -35.72 -27.95 10.36
N TYR A 221 -35.40 -29.24 10.50
CA TYR A 221 -36.39 -30.28 10.79
C TYR A 221 -37.07 -30.05 12.15
N ARG A 222 -36.31 -29.79 13.24
CA ARG A 222 -36.86 -29.48 14.57
C ARG A 222 -37.82 -28.29 14.53
N GLN A 223 -37.43 -27.19 13.87
CA GLN A 223 -38.27 -26.01 13.72
C GLN A 223 -39.56 -26.31 12.94
N SER A 224 -39.46 -27.13 11.90
CA SER A 224 -40.62 -27.54 11.10
C SER A 224 -41.58 -28.42 11.91
N LEU A 225 -41.02 -29.34 12.71
CA LEU A 225 -41.78 -30.22 13.60
C LEU A 225 -42.51 -29.44 14.70
N GLU A 226 -41.82 -28.50 15.34
CA GLU A 226 -42.40 -27.60 16.35
C GLU A 226 -43.52 -26.75 15.76
N LYS A 227 -43.30 -26.15 14.58
CA LYS A 227 -44.31 -25.35 13.89
C LYS A 227 -45.54 -26.16 13.50
N ALA A 228 -45.37 -27.43 13.17
CA ALA A 228 -46.47 -28.36 12.86
C ALA A 228 -47.26 -28.80 14.11
N GLY A 229 -46.70 -28.64 15.32
CA GLY A 229 -47.31 -29.09 16.56
C GLY A 229 -47.35 -30.61 16.72
N LEU A 230 -46.48 -31.34 16.02
CA LEU A 230 -46.42 -32.80 16.03
C LEU A 230 -45.62 -33.33 17.24
N PRO A 231 -45.92 -34.54 17.73
CA PRO A 231 -45.16 -35.16 18.80
C PRO A 231 -43.72 -35.45 18.36
N SER A 232 -42.76 -35.23 19.26
CA SER A 232 -41.34 -35.50 18.99
C SER A 232 -40.94 -36.96 19.17
N GLY A 233 -41.80 -37.80 19.76
CA GLY A 233 -41.57 -39.22 20.04
C GLY A 233 -41.08 -40.01 18.81
N PRO A 234 -41.79 -39.95 17.67
CA PRO A 234 -41.37 -40.63 16.43
C PRO A 234 -40.04 -40.12 15.84
N SER A 235 -39.61 -38.90 16.19
CA SER A 235 -38.33 -38.34 15.73
C SER A 235 -37.16 -38.71 16.65
N ALA A 236 -37.14 -39.96 17.12
CA ALA A 236 -36.12 -40.46 18.06
C ALA A 236 -34.68 -40.35 17.52
N PHE A 237 -34.52 -40.35 16.19
CA PHE A 237 -33.22 -40.17 15.53
C PHE A 237 -32.55 -38.84 15.86
N LEU A 238 -33.30 -37.81 16.26
CA LEU A 238 -32.75 -36.52 16.69
C LEU A 238 -31.87 -36.60 17.93
N ARG A 239 -31.94 -37.71 18.70
CA ARG A 239 -31.06 -38.00 19.84
C ARG A 239 -29.65 -38.38 19.42
N TYR A 240 -29.49 -38.81 18.17
CA TYR A 240 -28.20 -39.14 17.57
C TYR A 240 -27.59 -37.95 16.80
N ASP A 241 -28.13 -36.73 16.99
CA ASP A 241 -27.50 -35.52 16.47
C ASP A 241 -26.10 -35.39 17.10
N PRO A 242 -25.01 -35.42 16.33
CA PRO A 242 -23.67 -35.30 16.90
C PRO A 242 -23.40 -33.92 17.53
N ARG A 243 -24.31 -32.95 17.34
CA ARG A 243 -24.19 -31.57 17.83
C ARG A 243 -24.92 -31.30 19.14
N THR A 244 -25.65 -32.26 19.73
CA THR A 244 -26.52 -31.97 20.90
C THR A 244 -25.78 -31.39 22.11
N ASP A 245 -24.47 -31.59 22.23
CA ASP A 245 -23.63 -31.03 23.30
C ASP A 245 -22.84 -29.78 22.88
N ILE A 246 -22.99 -29.31 21.63
CA ILE A 246 -22.26 -28.18 21.06
C ILE A 246 -23.24 -27.03 20.84
N PRO A 247 -23.20 -25.96 21.65
CA PRO A 247 -24.05 -24.80 21.42
C PRO A 247 -23.81 -24.24 20.01
N PRO A 248 -24.85 -23.77 19.30
CA PRO A 248 -24.73 -23.25 17.95
C PRO A 248 -23.61 -22.22 17.84
N LEU A 249 -22.82 -22.27 16.77
CA LEU A 249 -21.68 -21.36 16.58
C LEU A 249 -22.10 -19.88 16.67
N ARG A 250 -23.33 -19.54 16.26
CA ARG A 250 -23.92 -18.20 16.38
C ARG A 250 -24.19 -17.73 17.81
N GLU A 251 -24.32 -18.66 18.76
CA GLU A 251 -24.46 -18.37 20.19
C GLU A 251 -23.07 -18.26 20.84
N LEU A 252 -22.07 -18.95 20.28
CA LEU A 252 -20.68 -18.85 20.69
C LEU A 252 -19.96 -17.61 20.13
N LEU A 253 -20.38 -17.14 18.94
CA LEU A 253 -19.75 -16.04 18.23
C LEU A 253 -20.68 -14.85 18.11
N ASN A 254 -20.26 -13.71 18.67
CA ASN A 254 -20.91 -12.42 18.48
C ASN A 254 -19.97 -11.51 17.67
N PHE A 255 -20.43 -11.07 16.50
CA PHE A 255 -19.71 -10.12 15.63
C PHE A 255 -20.13 -8.67 15.85
N SER A 256 -20.97 -8.41 16.86
CA SER A 256 -21.32 -7.05 17.24
C SER A 256 -20.06 -6.32 17.72
N PRO A 257 -19.94 -5.01 17.40
CA PRO A 257 -18.86 -4.20 17.94
C PRO A 257 -18.85 -4.30 19.48
N PRO A 258 -17.67 -4.42 20.09
CA PRO A 258 -17.57 -4.46 21.53
C PRO A 258 -18.11 -3.16 22.13
N MET A 259 -18.92 -3.27 23.19
CA MET A 259 -19.51 -2.11 23.87
C MET A 259 -18.46 -1.28 24.62
N ASP A 260 -17.32 -1.88 24.95
CA ASP A 260 -16.19 -1.25 25.62
C ASP A 260 -14.84 -1.77 25.09
N GLU A 261 -13.73 -1.18 25.55
CA GLU A 261 -12.37 -1.57 25.14
C GLU A 261 -11.99 -2.99 25.60
N SER A 262 -12.68 -3.55 26.60
CA SER A 262 -12.38 -4.87 27.16
C SER A 262 -12.91 -6.01 26.30
N GLY A 263 -13.99 -5.76 25.54
CA GLY A 263 -14.54 -6.71 24.56
C GLY A 263 -13.85 -6.68 23.20
N GLY A 264 -12.94 -5.73 22.97
CA GLY A 264 -12.26 -5.54 21.69
C GLY A 264 -11.08 -6.49 21.47
N VAL A 265 -10.75 -6.71 20.20
CA VAL A 265 -9.55 -7.46 19.82
C VAL A 265 -8.32 -6.71 20.35
N ARG A 266 -7.41 -7.44 21.03
CA ARG A 266 -6.15 -6.87 21.53
C ARG A 266 -5.40 -6.16 20.39
N ASN A 267 -4.94 -4.94 20.65
CA ASN A 267 -4.25 -4.06 19.69
C ASN A 267 -5.13 -3.42 18.60
N ALA A 268 -6.46 -3.43 18.74
CA ALA A 268 -7.32 -2.61 17.89
C ALA A 268 -7.20 -1.12 18.29
N VAL A 269 -6.71 -0.30 17.37
CA VAL A 269 -6.59 1.16 17.57
C VAL A 269 -7.93 1.82 17.22
N LEU A 270 -8.55 2.50 18.18
CA LEU A 270 -9.79 3.25 17.99
C LEU A 270 -9.68 4.23 16.81
N VAL A 271 -10.72 4.32 15.99
CA VAL A 271 -10.75 5.20 14.80
C VAL A 271 -10.49 6.69 15.14
N ALA A 272 -10.77 7.10 16.37
CA ALA A 272 -10.43 8.43 16.89
C ALA A 272 -8.92 8.71 16.83
N ASP A 273 -8.08 7.73 17.18
CA ASP A 273 -6.62 7.88 17.20
C ASP A 273 -6.03 8.09 15.80
N ILE A 274 -6.62 7.48 14.77
CA ILE A 274 -6.18 7.65 13.38
C ILE A 274 -6.39 9.10 12.91
N THR A 275 -7.48 9.72 13.33
CA THR A 275 -7.81 11.10 12.94
C THR A 275 -6.82 12.09 13.57
N ASP A 276 -6.44 11.87 14.83
CA ASP A 276 -5.46 12.71 15.53
C ASP A 276 -4.02 12.47 15.06
N LEU A 277 -3.68 11.23 14.67
CA LEU A 277 -2.42 10.94 13.97
C LEU A 277 -2.32 11.70 12.64
N ARG A 278 -3.38 11.72 11.82
CA ARG A 278 -3.41 12.48 10.56
C ARG A 278 -3.22 13.98 10.78
N LYS A 279 -3.88 14.57 11.79
CA LYS A 279 -3.70 15.99 12.15
C LYS A 279 -2.28 16.32 12.61
N ARG A 280 -1.62 15.40 13.32
CA ARG A 280 -0.22 15.56 13.76
C ARG A 280 0.74 15.50 12.57
N VAL A 281 0.55 14.56 11.65
CA VAL A 281 1.38 14.44 10.43
C VAL A 281 1.23 15.68 9.54
N ALA A 282 0.01 16.20 9.36
CA ALA A 282 -0.22 17.42 8.58
C ALA A 282 0.52 18.63 9.16
N ARG A 283 0.49 18.82 10.49
CA ARG A 283 1.22 19.88 11.20
C ARG A 283 2.73 19.77 11.03
N TRP A 284 3.29 18.56 11.08
CA TRP A 284 4.74 18.39 10.89
C TRP A 284 5.19 18.63 9.45
N ARG A 285 4.36 18.31 8.46
CA ARG A 285 4.64 18.63 7.05
C ARG A 285 4.70 20.13 6.80
N THR A 286 3.80 20.92 7.38
CA THR A 286 3.83 22.38 7.25
C THR A 286 5.04 22.99 7.94
N ILE A 287 5.42 22.50 9.13
CA ILE A 287 6.63 22.95 9.83
C ILE A 287 7.89 22.66 9.00
N ALA A 288 8.03 21.44 8.47
CA ALA A 288 9.18 21.06 7.65
C ALA A 288 9.31 21.91 6.37
N ALA A 289 8.18 22.20 5.70
CA ALA A 289 8.16 23.07 4.53
C ALA A 289 8.60 24.50 4.87
N ALA A 290 8.12 25.06 5.99
CA ALA A 290 8.50 26.39 6.45
C ALA A 290 10.01 26.49 6.76
N VAL A 291 10.59 25.47 7.39
CA VAL A 291 12.03 25.40 7.68
C VAL A 291 12.85 25.36 6.38
N CYS A 292 12.48 24.52 5.41
CA CYS A 292 13.19 24.43 4.13
C CYS A 292 13.19 25.76 3.37
N ILE A 293 12.04 26.44 3.30
CA ILE A 293 11.91 27.75 2.64
C ILE A 293 12.77 28.79 3.37
N GLY A 294 12.72 28.81 4.71
CA GLY A 294 13.54 29.72 5.52
C GLY A 294 15.05 29.54 5.28
N SER A 295 15.52 28.30 5.22
CA SER A 295 16.94 27.98 4.93
C SER A 295 17.36 28.44 3.52
N LEU A 296 16.50 28.26 2.51
CA LEU A 296 16.80 28.66 1.13
C LEU A 296 16.94 30.19 0.99
N VAL A 297 16.07 30.95 1.67
CA VAL A 297 16.12 32.41 1.70
C VAL A 297 17.38 32.90 2.40
N ALA A 298 17.74 32.29 3.55
CA ALA A 298 18.94 32.66 4.29
C ALA A 298 20.23 32.40 3.47
N ALA A 299 20.31 31.25 2.80
CA ALA A 299 21.44 30.91 1.93
C ALA A 299 21.57 31.89 0.74
N SER A 300 20.45 32.27 0.13
CA SER A 300 20.44 33.25 -0.97
C SER A 300 20.89 34.64 -0.52
N ALA A 301 20.43 35.11 0.65
CA ALA A 301 20.84 36.37 1.22
C ALA A 301 22.34 36.40 1.55
N ALA A 302 22.87 35.32 2.13
CA ALA A 302 24.30 35.16 2.41
C ALA A 302 25.13 35.18 1.12
N GLY A 303 24.69 34.47 0.08
CA GLY A 303 25.35 34.46 -1.24
C GLY A 303 25.43 35.85 -1.87
N ILE A 304 24.34 36.62 -1.83
CA ILE A 304 24.31 38.01 -2.35
C ILE A 304 25.26 38.92 -1.56
N ALA A 305 25.30 38.78 -0.23
CA ALA A 305 26.20 39.57 0.61
C ALA A 305 27.69 39.27 0.31
N MET A 306 28.05 38.00 0.17
CA MET A 306 29.42 37.57 -0.18
C MET A 306 29.84 38.09 -1.56
N TYR A 307 28.96 38.00 -2.56
CA TYR A 307 29.25 38.51 -3.91
C TYR A 307 29.48 40.03 -3.92
N ARG A 308 28.68 40.79 -3.16
CA ARG A 308 28.86 42.24 -3.02
C ARG A 308 30.16 42.61 -2.34
N HIS A 309 30.59 41.83 -1.34
CA HIS A 309 31.85 42.06 -0.63
C HIS A 309 33.07 41.77 -1.54
N ALA A 310 33.04 40.67 -2.29
CA ALA A 310 34.13 40.30 -3.20
C ALA A 310 34.39 41.33 -4.31
N ASN A 311 33.35 42.04 -4.78
CA ASN A 311 33.43 42.99 -5.89
C ASN A 311 33.52 44.47 -5.46
N ARG A 312 33.98 44.75 -4.23
CA ARG A 312 34.10 46.10 -3.68
C ARG A 312 35.39 46.81 -4.12
N THR A 313 36.54 46.15 -3.99
CA THR A 313 37.85 46.70 -4.38
C THR A 313 38.08 46.53 -5.88
N LEU A 314 38.72 47.51 -6.51
CA LEU A 314 39.12 47.45 -7.92
C LEU A 314 40.59 47.84 -8.05
N VAL A 315 41.39 46.97 -8.67
CA VAL A 315 42.78 47.24 -9.02
C VAL A 315 42.90 47.13 -10.53
N MET A 316 43.28 48.22 -11.18
CA MET A 316 43.51 48.29 -12.63
C MET A 316 45.01 48.46 -12.86
N ASP A 317 45.62 47.51 -13.58
CA ASP A 317 47.06 47.49 -13.84
C ASP A 317 47.34 47.84 -15.30
N GLY A 318 47.92 49.01 -15.53
CA GLY A 318 48.38 49.49 -16.84
C GLY A 318 49.91 49.45 -16.96
N ILE A 319 50.59 48.79 -16.03
CA ILE A 319 52.04 48.68 -16.01
C ILE A 319 52.45 47.54 -16.97
N GLU A 320 53.09 47.89 -18.09
CA GLU A 320 53.79 46.88 -18.92
C GLU A 320 55.02 46.38 -18.17
N SER A 321 55.24 45.06 -18.14
CA SER A 321 56.44 44.46 -17.57
C SER A 321 57.63 44.72 -18.50
N SER A 322 58.41 45.75 -18.21
CA SER A 322 59.71 45.97 -18.84
C SER A 322 60.79 46.08 -17.76
N ASP A 323 61.88 45.31 -17.94
CA ASP A 323 63.11 45.41 -17.17
C ASP A 323 63.57 46.87 -16.98
N PRO A 324 64.27 47.19 -15.87
CA PRO A 324 64.66 48.56 -15.53
C PRO A 324 65.35 49.24 -16.72
N ALA A 325 64.64 50.19 -17.32
CA ALA A 325 65.16 51.03 -18.40
C ALA A 325 66.42 51.78 -17.96
N SER A 326 67.29 52.07 -18.93
CA SER A 326 68.57 52.78 -18.85
C SER A 326 68.64 53.89 -17.78
N PRO A 327 69.84 54.14 -17.20
CA PRO A 327 70.03 55.10 -16.11
C PRO A 327 69.33 56.43 -16.37
N ALA A 328 68.62 56.94 -15.35
CA ALA A 328 67.84 58.16 -15.42
C ALA A 328 68.68 59.33 -15.96
N GLN A 329 68.24 59.94 -17.05
CA GLN A 329 68.86 61.14 -17.59
C GLN A 329 68.61 62.32 -16.61
N PRO A 330 69.63 63.13 -16.31
CA PRO A 330 69.45 64.33 -15.50
C PRO A 330 68.52 65.33 -16.22
N ASP A 331 67.77 66.10 -15.42
CA ASP A 331 66.90 67.19 -15.88
C ASP A 331 65.73 66.80 -16.82
N VAL A 332 65.42 65.51 -16.97
CA VAL A 332 64.25 65.00 -17.70
C VAL A 332 63.21 64.42 -16.72
N ASN A 333 61.92 64.68 -16.97
CA ASN A 333 60.83 64.06 -16.19
C ASN A 333 60.73 62.55 -16.50
N LEU A 334 60.92 61.74 -15.47
CA LEU A 334 60.96 60.28 -15.58
C LEU A 334 59.58 59.62 -15.56
N LEU A 335 58.53 60.39 -15.21
CA LEU A 335 57.14 59.96 -15.23
C LEU A 335 56.57 60.06 -16.64
N VAL A 336 55.87 59.02 -17.07
CA VAL A 336 55.20 58.98 -18.37
C VAL A 336 53.77 59.47 -18.20
N TRP A 337 53.40 60.54 -18.91
CA TRP A 337 52.02 61.00 -18.95
C TRP A 337 51.22 60.19 -19.97
N PRO A 338 49.94 59.86 -19.69
CA PRO A 338 49.08 59.23 -20.67
C PRO A 338 48.89 60.12 -21.92
N PRO A 339 48.86 59.55 -23.13
CA PRO A 339 48.81 60.31 -24.38
C PRO A 339 47.41 60.90 -24.72
N SER A 340 46.35 60.44 -24.06
CA SER A 340 44.98 60.91 -24.31
C SER A 340 44.06 60.63 -23.11
N ARG A 341 42.87 61.26 -23.09
CA ARG A 341 41.81 60.95 -22.14
C ARG A 341 41.55 59.44 -22.14
N THR A 342 41.77 58.80 -20.99
CA THR A 342 41.56 57.37 -20.82
C THR A 342 40.29 57.18 -20.00
N ASP A 343 39.29 56.52 -20.59
CA ASP A 343 38.02 56.23 -19.92
C ASP A 343 38.05 54.87 -19.22
N PHE A 344 37.12 54.72 -18.27
CA PHE A 344 37.08 53.88 -17.07
C PHE A 344 37.35 52.36 -17.13
N ASP A 345 37.78 51.79 -18.26
CA ASP A 345 37.94 50.34 -18.41
C ASP A 345 39.39 49.85 -18.33
N SER A 346 40.39 50.74 -18.33
CA SER A 346 41.79 50.35 -18.20
C SER A 346 42.66 51.46 -17.60
N ALA A 347 43.62 51.10 -16.75
CA ALA A 347 44.63 52.03 -16.27
C ALA A 347 45.57 52.43 -17.43
N PRO A 348 45.95 53.72 -17.53
CA PRO A 348 46.83 54.17 -18.60
C PRO A 348 48.23 53.56 -18.48
N ARG A 349 48.93 53.47 -19.61
CA ARG A 349 50.26 52.86 -19.68
C ARG A 349 51.23 53.48 -18.67
N GLY A 350 51.88 52.63 -17.89
CA GLY A 350 52.86 53.04 -16.87
C GLY A 350 52.26 53.50 -15.54
N TRP A 351 50.95 53.34 -15.35
CA TRP A 351 50.25 53.66 -14.12
C TRP A 351 49.42 52.48 -13.61
N LYS A 352 49.26 52.41 -12.29
CA LYS A 352 48.37 51.48 -11.60
C LYS A 352 47.38 52.26 -10.74
N ILE A 353 46.11 51.94 -10.88
CA ILE A 353 45.01 52.58 -10.15
C ILE A 353 44.43 51.57 -9.16
N CYS A 354 44.35 51.96 -7.90
CA CYS A 354 43.75 51.16 -6.83
C CYS A 354 42.60 51.94 -6.19
N LEU A 355 41.38 51.41 -6.31
CA LEU A 355 40.18 51.93 -5.66
C LEU A 355 39.75 50.96 -4.55
N GLY A 356 39.70 51.44 -3.31
CA GLY A 356 39.19 50.67 -2.18
C GLY A 356 37.66 50.42 -2.25
N ASP A 357 36.91 51.31 -2.91
CA ASP A 357 35.51 51.08 -3.28
C ASP A 357 35.19 51.70 -4.63
N ARG A 358 35.07 50.86 -5.66
CA ARG A 358 34.78 51.29 -7.04
C ARG A 358 33.42 51.95 -7.24
N ARG A 359 32.52 51.87 -6.25
CA ARG A 359 31.17 52.50 -6.32
C ARG A 359 31.21 53.94 -5.86
N SER A 360 32.08 54.27 -4.90
CA SER A 360 32.23 55.62 -4.36
C SER A 360 33.40 56.38 -4.98
N GLN A 361 34.40 55.69 -5.53
CA GLN A 361 35.64 56.28 -6.00
C GLN A 361 35.77 56.25 -7.53
N ARG A 362 36.36 57.30 -8.09
CA ARG A 362 36.63 57.44 -9.54
C ARG A 362 37.95 58.17 -9.77
N MET A 363 38.67 57.77 -10.81
CA MET A 363 39.84 58.46 -11.32
C MET A 363 39.69 58.67 -12.82
N ALA A 364 40.06 59.85 -13.29
CA ALA A 364 40.08 60.20 -14.70
C ALA A 364 41.34 60.99 -15.02
N PHE A 365 41.80 60.89 -16.26
CA PHE A 365 42.91 61.68 -16.77
C PHE A 365 42.42 62.54 -17.94
N GLU A 366 42.70 63.83 -17.89
CA GLU A 366 42.31 64.80 -18.91
C GLU A 366 43.54 65.59 -19.38
N ASP A 367 43.72 65.70 -20.69
CA ASP A 367 44.74 66.56 -21.31
C ASP A 367 44.01 67.63 -22.14
N SER A 368 44.11 68.89 -21.70
CA SER A 368 43.49 70.04 -22.35
C SER A 368 44.57 71.02 -22.81
N GLY A 369 45.01 70.90 -24.06
CA GLY A 369 45.86 71.90 -24.71
C GLY A 369 47.27 72.06 -24.13
N GLY A 370 47.86 71.00 -23.57
CA GLY A 370 49.22 71.00 -23.03
C GLY A 370 49.33 70.93 -21.51
N GLU A 371 48.20 70.85 -20.79
CA GLU A 371 48.15 70.66 -19.33
C GLU A 371 47.52 69.32 -18.93
N ALA A 372 48.37 68.29 -18.82
CA ALA A 372 48.00 66.96 -18.33
C ALA A 372 47.56 66.98 -16.86
N THR A 373 46.31 66.58 -16.58
CA THR A 373 45.68 66.66 -15.25
C THR A 373 44.98 65.36 -14.86
N TRP A 374 45.29 64.85 -13.66
CA TRP A 374 44.55 63.78 -13.01
C TRP A 374 43.38 64.35 -12.21
N ARG A 375 42.16 63.87 -12.45
CA ARG A 375 40.98 64.10 -11.60
C ARG A 375 40.73 62.88 -10.74
N ILE A 376 40.77 63.05 -9.43
CA ILE A 376 40.58 61.99 -8.44
C ILE A 376 39.38 62.38 -7.57
N SER A 377 38.35 61.56 -7.54
CA SER A 377 37.11 61.86 -6.81
C SER A 377 36.64 60.68 -5.97
N SER A 378 36.07 60.96 -4.81
CA SER A 378 35.47 59.95 -3.95
C SER A 378 34.24 60.51 -3.25
N SER A 379 33.15 59.74 -3.15
CA SER A 379 31.97 60.16 -2.37
C SER A 379 32.10 59.86 -0.87
N THR A 380 33.12 59.11 -0.45
CA THR A 380 33.36 58.75 0.96
C THR A 380 34.84 58.82 1.32
N ASP A 381 35.15 59.11 2.59
CA ASP A 381 36.50 59.14 3.15
C ASP A 381 36.89 57.82 3.84
N ARG A 382 36.16 56.73 3.57
CA ARG A 382 36.33 55.46 4.30
C ARG A 382 37.41 54.56 3.71
N ASP A 383 37.55 54.61 2.38
CA ASP A 383 38.38 53.68 1.62
C ASP A 383 39.58 54.42 1.01
N ASP A 384 40.70 53.72 0.87
CA ASP A 384 41.91 54.31 0.29
C ASP A 384 41.81 54.38 -1.23
N ILE A 385 42.37 55.44 -1.82
CA ILE A 385 42.57 55.58 -3.26
C ILE A 385 44.06 55.77 -3.54
N ARG A 386 44.60 55.05 -4.52
CA ARG A 386 46.03 55.14 -4.87
C ARG A 386 46.24 55.17 -6.38
N LEU A 387 47.15 56.03 -6.80
CA LEU A 387 47.68 56.11 -8.15
C LEU A 387 49.19 55.92 -8.06
N VAL A 388 49.68 54.87 -8.69
CA VAL A 388 51.07 54.43 -8.56
C VAL A 388 51.73 54.47 -9.94
N SER A 389 52.85 55.16 -10.06
CA SER A 389 53.63 55.18 -11.30
C SER A 389 54.39 53.87 -11.48
N ARG A 390 54.89 53.63 -12.70
CA ARG A 390 55.89 52.59 -12.95
C ARG A 390 57.12 52.79 -12.05
N ARG A 391 57.83 51.68 -11.80
CA ARG A 391 59.13 51.69 -11.13
C ARG A 391 60.20 52.23 -12.08
N ILE A 392 61.07 53.08 -11.55
CA ILE A 392 62.20 53.69 -12.25
C ILE A 392 63.47 53.23 -11.56
N ALA A 393 64.46 52.80 -12.32
CA ALA A 393 65.77 52.41 -11.80
C ALA A 393 66.48 53.63 -11.24
N ALA A 394 67.03 53.51 -10.02
CA ALA A 394 67.78 54.57 -9.38
C ALA A 394 68.95 53.98 -8.60
N CYS A 395 70.09 54.68 -8.62
CA CYS A 395 71.29 54.27 -7.91
C CYS A 395 71.39 54.97 -6.55
N ALA A 396 71.94 54.26 -5.56
CA ALA A 396 72.22 54.82 -4.25
C ALA A 396 73.11 56.08 -4.36
N GLY A 397 72.74 57.14 -3.63
CA GLY A 397 73.44 58.42 -3.64
C GLY A 397 72.97 59.42 -4.71
N GLU A 398 72.14 59.02 -5.68
CA GLU A 398 71.53 59.94 -6.62
C GLU A 398 70.50 60.85 -5.94
N LYS A 399 70.42 62.10 -6.37
CA LYS A 399 69.49 63.11 -5.85
C LYS A 399 68.32 63.28 -6.80
N TYR A 400 67.09 63.12 -6.31
CA TYR A 400 65.87 63.28 -7.10
C TYR A 400 64.97 64.35 -6.49
N CYS A 401 64.27 65.06 -7.35
CA CYS A 401 63.22 66.00 -6.97
C CYS A 401 61.88 65.49 -7.51
N VAL A 402 60.92 65.31 -6.60
CA VAL A 402 59.51 65.08 -6.96
C VAL A 402 58.75 66.38 -6.79
N GLU A 403 57.92 66.71 -7.76
CA GLU A 403 57.05 67.90 -7.72
C GLU A 403 55.68 67.57 -8.31
N GLY A 404 54.61 68.11 -7.73
CA GLY A 404 53.27 68.03 -8.30
C GLY A 404 52.40 69.19 -7.82
N LEU A 405 51.53 69.69 -8.70
CA LEU A 405 50.59 70.76 -8.41
C LEU A 405 49.23 70.17 -8.07
N PHE A 406 48.69 70.49 -6.91
CA PHE A 406 47.39 70.00 -6.42
C PHE A 406 46.37 71.14 -6.39
N ARG A 407 45.13 70.85 -6.80
CA ARG A 407 43.97 71.72 -6.61
C ARG A 407 42.83 70.92 -6.01
N LYS A 408 42.37 71.32 -4.82
CA LYS A 408 41.22 70.70 -4.15
C LYS A 408 39.96 71.48 -4.52
N GLU A 409 38.93 70.78 -4.96
CA GLU A 409 37.63 71.39 -5.24
C GLU A 409 36.87 71.63 -3.91
N ASP A 410 35.80 72.44 -3.95
CA ASP A 410 35.09 72.90 -2.74
C ASP A 410 34.52 71.76 -1.88
N ASP A 411 34.22 70.62 -2.51
CA ASP A 411 33.67 69.41 -1.91
C ASP A 411 34.72 68.53 -1.21
N PHE A 412 36.00 68.89 -1.28
CA PHE A 412 37.09 68.06 -0.75
C PHE A 412 37.18 68.10 0.79
N SER A 413 37.19 66.92 1.41
CA SER A 413 37.43 66.70 2.84
C SER A 413 38.25 65.43 3.05
N GLY A 414 39.37 65.52 3.79
CA GLY A 414 40.27 64.40 4.09
C GLY A 414 41.71 64.69 3.68
N ASN A 415 42.48 63.63 3.41
CA ASN A 415 43.92 63.73 3.14
C ASN A 415 44.26 63.17 1.76
N VAL A 416 45.12 63.89 1.04
CA VAL A 416 45.79 63.41 -0.18
C VAL A 416 47.27 63.76 -0.07
N ALA A 417 48.14 62.82 -0.39
CA ALA A 417 49.57 63.00 -0.29
C ALA A 417 50.27 62.51 -1.56
N LEU A 418 51.32 63.24 -1.94
CA LEU A 418 52.30 62.79 -2.90
C LEU A 418 53.41 62.09 -2.14
N ALA A 419 53.73 60.86 -2.52
CA ALA A 419 54.79 60.09 -1.91
C ALA A 419 55.75 59.55 -2.96
N VAL A 420 57.00 59.38 -2.56
CA VAL A 420 57.97 58.59 -3.31
C VAL A 420 58.33 57.39 -2.46
N CYS A 421 58.25 56.23 -3.09
CA CYS A 421 58.52 54.94 -2.46
C CYS A 421 59.80 54.35 -3.07
N VAL A 422 60.62 53.73 -2.23
CA VAL A 422 61.94 53.20 -2.59
C VAL A 422 62.04 51.72 -2.22
N ALA A 423 62.59 50.85 -3.09
CA ALA A 423 62.76 49.41 -2.83
C ALA A 423 64.15 48.87 -3.20
N ARG A 424 64.56 47.72 -2.61
CA ARG A 424 65.85 47.05 -2.90
C ARG A 424 65.82 46.13 -4.12
N GLY A 425 64.64 45.70 -4.58
CA GLY A 425 64.52 44.81 -5.73
C GLY A 425 63.09 44.71 -6.29
N PRO A 426 62.93 44.07 -7.46
CA PRO A 426 61.62 43.88 -8.07
C PRO A 426 60.72 43.01 -7.19
N GLY A 427 59.63 43.59 -6.68
CA GLY A 427 58.62 42.88 -5.89
C GLY A 427 58.76 43.00 -4.37
N GLU A 428 59.83 43.63 -3.86
CA GLU A 428 59.96 43.87 -2.42
C GLU A 428 59.11 45.05 -1.94
N ASN A 429 58.70 44.99 -0.66
CA ASN A 429 58.02 46.09 0.01
C ASN A 429 58.93 47.32 0.07
N PRO A 430 58.36 48.54 -0.01
CA PRO A 430 59.13 49.76 0.08
C PRO A 430 59.91 49.80 1.41
N LEU A 431 61.21 50.07 1.34
CA LEU A 431 62.10 50.24 2.49
C LEU A 431 61.79 51.52 3.25
N GLU A 432 61.61 52.60 2.49
CA GLU A 432 61.40 53.95 2.99
C GLU A 432 60.39 54.63 2.09
N GLN A 433 59.57 55.48 2.72
CA GLN A 433 58.57 56.28 2.04
C GLN A 433 58.80 57.75 2.38
N PHE A 434 59.20 58.52 1.38
CA PHE A 434 59.29 59.97 1.50
C PHE A 434 57.92 60.54 1.18
N ILE A 435 57.18 60.89 2.23
CA ILE A 435 55.86 61.50 2.09
C ILE A 435 56.08 63.00 1.95
N VAL A 436 55.78 63.54 0.77
CA VAL A 436 55.54 64.96 0.60
C VAL A 436 54.20 65.24 1.26
N LYS A 437 54.20 65.45 2.58
CA LYS A 437 53.00 65.86 3.29
C LYS A 437 52.53 67.17 2.68
N GLU A 438 51.25 67.23 2.38
CA GLU A 438 50.51 68.41 1.97
C GLU A 438 51.00 69.65 2.76
N PRO A 439 51.29 70.80 2.12
CA PRO A 439 51.49 72.04 2.87
C PRO A 439 50.23 72.32 3.71
N VAL A 440 50.41 72.41 5.03
CA VAL A 440 49.34 72.58 6.01
C VAL A 440 48.81 74.03 5.94
N LEU A 441 47.53 74.19 5.54
CA LEU A 441 46.58 75.34 5.71
C LEU A 441 46.60 76.50 4.68
N PRO A 442 45.50 77.32 4.55
CA PRO A 442 44.05 77.06 4.47
C PRO A 442 43.50 77.32 3.03
N ARG A 443 42.21 77.03 2.78
CA ARG A 443 41.48 77.30 1.51
C ARG A 443 41.79 78.69 0.93
N ARG A 444 42.50 78.75 -0.20
CA ARG A 444 42.44 79.84 -1.18
C ARG A 444 42.68 79.30 -2.59
N GLU A 445 41.88 79.80 -3.52
CA GLU A 445 41.88 79.48 -4.95
C GLU A 445 43.30 79.42 -5.53
N GLY A 446 43.65 78.29 -6.14
CA GLY A 446 44.93 78.14 -6.83
C GLY A 446 45.46 76.72 -6.85
N TRP A 447 46.53 76.54 -7.63
CA TRP A 447 47.32 75.31 -7.66
C TRP A 447 48.43 75.38 -6.62
N LEU A 448 48.55 74.36 -5.78
CA LEU A 448 49.55 74.28 -4.71
C LEU A 448 50.66 73.30 -5.11
N ALA A 449 51.91 73.75 -5.04
CA ALA A 449 53.06 72.90 -5.34
C ALA A 449 53.47 72.06 -4.12
N ALA A 450 53.52 70.74 -4.29
CA ALA A 450 54.15 69.81 -3.38
C ALA A 450 55.48 69.40 -4.00
N ARG A 451 56.60 69.89 -3.43
CA ARG A 451 57.95 69.62 -3.94
C ARG A 451 58.83 69.07 -2.83
N GLN A 452 59.54 67.97 -3.10
CA GLN A 452 60.52 67.43 -2.18
C GLN A 452 61.74 66.90 -2.94
N THR A 453 62.91 67.18 -2.40
CA THR A 453 64.16 66.62 -2.90
C THR A 453 64.68 65.59 -1.91
N PHE A 454 65.10 64.43 -2.39
CA PHE A 454 65.58 63.32 -1.57
C PHE A 454 66.80 62.68 -2.22
N ILE A 455 67.61 62.00 -1.41
CA ILE A 455 68.77 61.23 -1.84
C ILE A 455 68.39 59.76 -1.75
N VAL A 456 68.69 58.98 -2.79
CA VAL A 456 68.38 57.55 -2.82
C VAL A 456 69.22 56.83 -1.75
N PRO A 457 68.59 56.14 -0.78
CA PRO A 457 69.29 55.44 0.29
C PRO A 457 70.22 54.33 -0.22
N ALA A 458 71.20 53.95 0.61
CA ALA A 458 72.09 52.83 0.31
C ALA A 458 71.30 51.53 0.08
N ARG A 459 71.63 50.78 -0.98
CA ARG A 459 71.00 49.50 -1.40
C ARG A 459 69.62 49.61 -2.06
N ALA A 460 69.10 50.82 -2.31
CA ALA A 460 67.92 50.99 -3.14
C ALA A 460 68.28 50.83 -4.63
N THR A 461 67.38 50.19 -5.38
CA THR A 461 67.55 49.93 -6.83
C THR A 461 66.41 50.49 -7.67
N ALA A 462 65.27 50.82 -7.04
CA ALA A 462 64.11 51.36 -7.73
C ALA A 462 63.35 52.39 -6.88
N ILE A 463 62.78 53.39 -7.56
CA ILE A 463 61.89 54.40 -7.01
C ILE A 463 60.59 54.47 -7.82
N TRP A 464 59.47 54.83 -7.19
CA TRP A 464 58.23 55.17 -7.89
C TRP A 464 57.46 56.25 -7.15
N CYS A 465 56.62 56.96 -7.90
CA CYS A 465 55.75 57.99 -7.39
C CYS A 465 54.37 57.40 -7.06
N GLU A 466 53.81 57.79 -5.92
CA GLU A 466 52.49 57.36 -5.48
C GLU A 466 51.69 58.57 -5.00
N ILE A 467 50.53 58.79 -5.61
CA ILE A 467 49.50 59.66 -5.03
C ILE A 467 48.56 58.76 -4.25
N ARG A 468 48.44 59.00 -2.94
CA ARG A 468 47.53 58.26 -2.09
C ARG A 468 46.62 59.20 -1.32
N GLY A 469 45.36 58.81 -1.18
CA GLY A 469 44.40 59.61 -0.45
C GLY A 469 43.36 58.78 0.27
N ARG A 470 42.78 59.41 1.28
CA ARG A 470 41.56 58.98 1.95
C ARG A 470 40.76 60.25 2.20
N PHE A 471 39.79 60.51 1.33
CA PHE A 471 39.03 61.76 1.28
C PHE A 471 37.68 61.56 0.61
N ALA A 472 36.74 62.47 0.86
CA ALA A 472 35.54 62.70 0.07
C ALA A 472 35.69 63.99 -0.75
N GLY A 473 35.01 64.10 -1.88
CA GLY A 473 35.12 65.22 -2.83
C GLY A 473 36.11 64.98 -3.97
N THR A 474 36.55 66.05 -4.63
CA THR A 474 37.38 65.99 -5.84
C THR A 474 38.72 66.72 -5.66
N THR A 475 39.80 66.13 -6.16
CA THR A 475 41.13 66.76 -6.23
C THR A 475 41.72 66.58 -7.62
N LEU A 476 42.40 67.62 -8.10
CA LEU A 476 43.10 67.65 -9.37
C LEU A 476 44.61 67.68 -9.15
N VAL A 477 45.36 66.93 -9.95
CA VAL A 477 46.82 66.89 -9.88
C VAL A 477 47.41 67.09 -11.27
N ARG A 478 48.22 68.13 -11.44
CA ARG A 478 48.93 68.44 -12.70
C ARG A 478 50.42 68.64 -12.46
N GLY A 479 51.21 68.70 -13.53
CA GLY A 479 52.64 69.06 -13.44
C GLY A 479 53.48 68.09 -12.59
N LEU A 480 52.96 66.88 -12.37
CA LEU A 480 53.66 65.80 -11.69
C LEU A 480 54.96 65.46 -12.42
N SER A 481 56.07 65.58 -11.70
CA SER A 481 57.40 65.31 -12.21
C SER A 481 58.27 64.59 -11.19
N LEU A 482 59.14 63.72 -11.69
CA LEU A 482 60.21 63.09 -10.93
C LEU A 482 61.49 63.23 -11.75
N VAL A 483 62.40 64.08 -11.29
CA VAL A 483 63.59 64.50 -12.05
C VAL A 483 64.83 64.19 -11.23
N ARG A 484 65.84 63.58 -11.87
CA ARG A 484 67.18 63.43 -11.30
C ARG A 484 67.90 64.78 -11.37
N GLN A 485 68.39 65.26 -10.23
CA GLN A 485 69.23 66.46 -10.16
C GLN A 485 70.70 66.08 -10.31
N ASP A 486 71.42 66.78 -11.17
CA ASP A 486 72.88 66.62 -11.24
C ASP A 486 73.53 67.06 -9.93
N ALA A 487 74.37 66.19 -9.38
CA ALA A 487 75.29 66.54 -8.31
C ALA A 487 76.38 67.44 -8.91
N ARG A 488 76.12 68.75 -9.01
CA ARG A 488 77.23 69.71 -9.11
C ARG A 488 77.87 69.83 -7.72
N PRO A 489 79.21 69.79 -7.62
CA PRO A 489 79.96 69.68 -6.37
C PRO A 489 79.72 70.83 -5.39
#